data_AF-A0A821N3B7-F1
#
_entry.id   AF-A0A821N3B7-F1
#
_cell.length_a   1.000
_cell.length_b   1.000
_cell.length_c   1.000
_cell.angle_alpha   90.00
_cell.angle_beta   90.00
_cell.angle_gamma   90.00
#
_symmetry.space_group_name_H-M   'P 1'
#
loop_
_entity.id
_entity.type
_entity.pdbx_description
1 polymer ?
#
loop_
_entity_poly.entity_id
_entity_poly.type
_entity_poly.pdbx_seq_one_letter_code
_entity_poly.pdbx_strand_id
1 'polypeptide(L)'
;NTYQFRPHCGEAGAVTHLVTAYMVAENISHGLLLRKSPVLQYLFYLCQIGIAMSPLSNNSLFINYNRNPMLEYFERGLCVSLSTDDPMQFHFTK
;
A
#
# COMPACT_ATOMS: atom_id res chain seq x y z
N ASN A 1 6.18 9.11 -24.51
CA ASN A 1 5.34 8.54 -23.44
C ASN A 1 5.83 7.14 -23.10
N THR A 2 6.54 7.01 -21.98
CA THR A 2 6.88 5.71 -21.38
C THR A 2 5.86 5.41 -20.29
N TYR A 3 5.37 4.18 -20.22
CA TYR A 3 4.47 3.74 -19.16
C TYR A 3 5.26 3.38 -17.91
N GLN A 4 4.63 3.56 -16.75
CA GLN A 4 5.17 3.09 -15.47
C GLN A 4 4.33 1.91 -14.97
N PHE A 5 5.00 0.91 -14.43
CA PHE A 5 4.38 -0.26 -13.86
C PHE A 5 4.02 -0.01 -12.38
N ARG A 6 2.71 0.16 -12.13
CA ARG A 6 2.16 0.49 -10.80
C ARG A 6 1.09 -0.51 -10.39
N PRO A 7 1.46 -1.76 -10.02
CA PRO A 7 0.49 -2.80 -9.73
C PRO A 7 -0.26 -2.58 -8.41
N HIS A 8 -1.48 -3.09 -8.36
CA HIS A 8 -2.12 -3.44 -7.09
C HIS A 8 -1.30 -4.56 -6.45
N CYS A 9 -0.71 -4.32 -5.27
CA CYS A 9 0.15 -5.33 -4.63
C CYS A 9 0.09 -5.28 -3.10
N GLY A 10 0.00 -6.47 -2.50
CA GLY A 10 0.12 -6.63 -1.06
C GLY A 10 -1.09 -6.16 -0.26
N GLU A 11 -2.27 -6.02 -0.87
CA GLU A 11 -3.53 -5.91 -0.09
C GLU A 11 -3.84 -7.22 0.63
N ALA A 12 -3.78 -8.32 -0.11
CA ALA A 12 -3.97 -9.69 0.34
C ALA A 12 -3.04 -10.65 -0.42
N GLY A 13 -3.10 -11.94 -0.08
CA GLY A 13 -2.31 -12.98 -0.74
C GLY A 13 -0.91 -13.19 -0.14
N ALA A 14 0.04 -13.61 -0.99
CA ALA A 14 1.39 -13.99 -0.58
C ALA A 14 2.35 -12.80 -0.51
N VAL A 15 3.27 -12.82 0.46
CA VAL A 15 4.32 -11.78 0.61
C VAL A 15 5.25 -11.72 -0.60
N THR A 16 5.39 -12.81 -1.35
CA THR A 16 6.20 -12.86 -2.57
C THR A 16 5.73 -11.86 -3.64
N HIS A 17 4.46 -11.47 -3.67
CA HIS A 17 3.99 -10.40 -4.57
C HIS A 17 4.72 -9.08 -4.31
N LEU A 18 4.97 -8.74 -3.04
CA LEU A 18 5.71 -7.54 -2.66
C LEU A 18 7.20 -7.63 -3.01
N VAL A 19 7.78 -8.83 -2.95
CA VAL A 19 9.16 -9.07 -3.40
C VAL A 19 9.28 -8.81 -4.89
N THR A 20 8.35 -9.35 -5.69
CA THR A 20 8.35 -9.12 -7.13
C THR A 20 8.10 -7.64 -7.45
N ALA A 21 7.12 -7.01 -6.81
CA ALA A 21 6.85 -5.59 -7.03
C ALA A 21 8.05 -4.70 -6.65
N TYR A 22 8.74 -4.99 -5.55
CA TYR A 22 9.98 -4.31 -5.18
C TYR A 22 11.04 -4.35 -6.29
N MET A 23 11.16 -5.47 -7.00
CA MET A 23 12.18 -5.66 -8.04
C MET A 23 11.85 -4.96 -9.36
N VAL A 24 10.56 -4.83 -9.71
CA VAL A 24 10.17 -4.43 -11.08
C VAL A 24 9.18 -3.27 -11.18
N ALA A 25 8.55 -2.85 -10.09
CA ALA A 25 7.54 -1.80 -10.11
C ALA A 25 8.09 -0.46 -9.62
N GLU A 26 7.62 0.62 -10.21
CA GLU A 26 7.96 1.97 -9.75
C GLU A 26 7.21 2.34 -8.47
N ASN A 27 5.95 1.91 -8.33
CA ASN A 27 5.11 2.14 -7.14
C ASN A 27 4.12 0.97 -6.95
N ILE A 28 3.48 0.88 -5.79
CA ILE A 28 2.40 -0.08 -5.53
C ILE A 28 1.14 0.59 -5.00
N SER A 29 -0.01 -0.05 -5.21
CA SER A 29 -1.24 0.25 -4.45
C SER A 29 -1.43 -0.78 -3.34
N HIS A 30 -2.00 -0.34 -2.21
CA HIS A 30 -2.31 -1.06 -0.97
C HIS A 30 -1.13 -1.32 -0.02
N GLY A 31 -0.25 -2.29 -0.29
CA GLY A 31 0.92 -2.56 0.56
C GLY A 31 0.62 -3.01 2.01
N LEU A 32 -0.61 -3.45 2.31
CA LEU A 32 -1.05 -3.84 3.66
C LEU A 32 -0.17 -4.95 4.27
N LEU A 33 0.24 -5.92 3.45
CA LEU A 33 1.06 -7.07 3.84
C LEU A 33 2.52 -6.71 4.15
N LEU A 34 3.00 -5.49 3.87
CA LEU A 34 4.34 -5.06 4.31
C LEU A 34 4.48 -5.15 5.84
N ARG A 35 3.39 -5.01 6.59
CA ARG A 35 3.36 -5.19 8.05
C ARG A 35 3.79 -6.57 8.53
N LYS A 36 3.77 -7.58 7.64
CA LYS A 36 4.21 -8.95 7.93
C LYS A 36 5.69 -9.20 7.60
N SER A 37 6.37 -8.25 6.96
CA SER A 37 7.79 -8.36 6.61
C SER A 37 8.54 -7.07 6.92
N PRO A 38 9.14 -6.97 8.12
CA PRO A 38 9.96 -5.82 8.50
C PRO A 38 11.11 -5.56 7.51
N VAL A 39 11.67 -6.62 6.93
CA VAL A 39 12.74 -6.52 5.93
C VAL A 39 12.26 -5.80 4.67
N LEU A 40 11.12 -6.22 4.10
CA LEU A 40 10.58 -5.55 2.91
C LEU A 40 10.14 -4.12 3.22
N GLN A 41 9.51 -3.90 4.38
CA GLN A 41 9.15 -2.54 4.80
C GLN A 41 10.38 -1.62 4.86
N TYR A 42 11.49 -2.12 5.39
CA TYR A 42 12.75 -1.36 5.43
C TYR A 42 13.33 -1.11 4.04
N LEU A 43 13.26 -2.08 3.13
CA LEU A 43 13.69 -1.89 1.74
C LEU A 43 12.84 -0.85 1.00
N PHE A 44 11.51 -0.86 1.20
CA PHE A 44 10.61 0.17 0.65
C PHE A 44 10.94 1.56 1.20
N TYR A 45 11.31 1.65 2.47
CA TYR A 45 11.82 2.88 3.07
C TYR A 45 13.13 3.34 2.43
N LEU A 46 14.15 2.48 2.33
CA LEU A 46 15.45 2.86 1.78
C LEU A 46 15.35 3.29 0.31
N CYS A 47 14.56 2.58 -0.49
CA CYS A 47 14.40 2.86 -1.92
C CYS A 47 13.33 3.92 -2.19
N GLN A 48 12.61 4.40 -1.17
CA GLN A 48 11.53 5.37 -1.29
C GLN A 48 10.48 4.97 -2.36
N ILE A 49 10.12 3.68 -2.39
CA ILE A 49 9.09 3.17 -3.31
C ILE A 49 7.71 3.65 -2.81
N GLY A 50 6.94 4.27 -3.70
CA GLY A 50 5.64 4.84 -3.38
C GLY A 50 4.58 3.77 -3.08
N ILE A 51 3.79 4.00 -2.04
CA ILE A 51 2.68 3.13 -1.61
C ILE A 51 1.40 3.96 -1.52
N ALA A 52 0.49 3.78 -2.48
CA ALA A 52 -0.84 4.38 -2.43
C ALA A 52 -1.77 3.51 -1.57
N MET A 53 -2.18 4.01 -0.40
CA MET A 53 -3.00 3.26 0.55
C MET A 53 -4.42 3.82 0.63
N SER A 54 -5.41 2.92 0.68
CA SER A 54 -6.84 3.26 0.78
C SER A 54 -7.47 2.74 2.08
N PRO A 55 -7.23 3.39 3.25
CA PRO A 55 -7.68 2.89 4.55
C PRO A 55 -9.19 2.64 4.67
N LEU A 56 -10.03 3.46 4.02
CA LEU A 56 -11.49 3.27 4.03
C LEU A 56 -11.93 2.03 3.24
N SER A 57 -11.34 1.78 2.07
CA SER A 57 -11.55 0.54 1.31
C SER A 57 -11.05 -0.66 2.11
N ASN A 58 -9.82 -0.61 2.63
CA ASN A 58 -9.26 -1.71 3.41
C ASN A 58 -10.09 -2.02 4.67
N ASN A 59 -10.70 -1.01 5.30
CA ASN A 59 -11.62 -1.18 6.44
C ASN A 59 -12.86 -1.98 6.09
N SER A 60 -13.38 -1.79 4.89
CA SER A 60 -14.60 -2.45 4.46
C SER A 60 -14.40 -3.92 4.10
N LEU A 61 -13.15 -4.34 3.79
CA LEU A 61 -12.87 -5.64 3.17
C LEU A 61 -11.85 -6.51 3.92
N PHE A 62 -10.81 -5.94 4.53
CA PHE A 62 -9.64 -6.72 4.96
C PHE A 62 -9.18 -6.50 6.40
N ILE A 63 -9.30 -5.27 6.93
CA ILE A 63 -8.74 -4.93 8.25
C ILE A 63 -9.44 -3.74 8.89
N ASN A 64 -9.84 -3.85 10.16
CA ASN A 64 -10.42 -2.73 10.90
C ASN A 64 -9.57 -1.45 10.78
N TYR A 65 -10.22 -0.31 10.63
CA TYR A 65 -9.59 1.00 10.36
C TYR A 65 -8.46 1.32 11.34
N ASN A 66 -8.70 1.13 12.64
CA ASN A 66 -7.72 1.40 13.71
C ASN A 66 -6.49 0.48 13.68
N ARG A 67 -6.54 -0.62 12.91
CA ARG A 67 -5.43 -1.56 12.73
C ARG A 67 -4.74 -1.37 11.37
N ASN A 68 -5.17 -0.41 10.55
CA ASN A 68 -4.54 -0.12 9.29
C ASN A 68 -3.13 0.48 9.55
N PRO A 69 -2.08 -0.06 8.91
CA PRO A 69 -0.71 0.36 9.18
C PRO A 69 -0.29 1.64 8.47
N MET A 70 -1.18 2.33 7.76
CA MET A 70 -0.86 3.56 7.02
C MET A 70 -0.21 4.63 7.91
N LEU A 71 -0.75 4.86 9.12
CA LEU A 71 -0.19 5.83 10.05
C LEU A 71 1.21 5.42 10.52
N GLU A 72 1.40 4.14 10.86
CA GLU A 72 2.70 3.58 11.26
C GLU A 72 3.74 3.69 10.12
N TYR A 73 3.33 3.47 8.88
CA TYR A 73 4.22 3.62 7.72
C TYR A 73 4.61 5.08 7.50
N PHE A 74 3.66 6.01 7.66
CA PHE A 74 3.91 7.44 7.56
C PHE A 74 4.88 7.91 8.65
N GLU A 75 4.67 7.50 9.91
CA GLU A 75 5.54 7.83 11.04
C GLU A 75 6.97 7.29 10.86
N ARG A 76 7.12 6.14 10.18
CA ARG A 76 8.42 5.56 9.83
C ARG A 76 9.09 6.22 8.62
N GLY A 77 8.43 7.17 7.96
CA GLY A 77 8.97 7.86 6.79
C GLY A 77 8.94 7.04 5.51
N LEU A 78 8.08 6.03 5.40
CA LEU A 78 7.80 5.40 4.12
C LEU A 78 7.10 6.39 3.18
N CYS A 79 7.35 6.27 1.87
CA CYS A 79 6.70 7.09 0.85
C CYS A 79 5.25 6.64 0.66
N VAL A 80 4.36 7.05 1.56
CA VAL A 80 2.93 6.69 1.51
C VAL A 80 2.08 7.85 1.01
N SER A 81 1.03 7.53 0.26
CA SER A 81 -0.01 8.47 -0.14
C SER A 81 -1.40 7.94 0.22
N LEU A 82 -2.34 8.85 0.43
CA LEU A 82 -3.74 8.51 0.69
C LEU A 82 -4.49 8.40 -0.65
N SER A 83 -5.16 7.29 -0.87
CA SER A 83 -6.02 7.02 -2.03
C SER A 83 -7.44 6.61 -1.62
N THR A 84 -8.35 6.64 -2.58
CA THR A 84 -9.80 6.41 -2.36
C THR A 84 -10.25 5.01 -2.75
N ASP A 85 -9.51 4.32 -3.63
CA ASP A 85 -9.92 3.08 -4.28
C ASP A 85 -11.23 3.27 -5.09
N ASP A 86 -12.38 2.90 -4.54
CA ASP A 86 -13.70 3.04 -5.13
C ASP A 86 -14.53 4.11 -4.40
N PRO A 87 -14.42 5.41 -4.77
CA PRO A 87 -15.08 6.48 -4.03
C PRO A 87 -16.61 6.33 -3.97
N MET A 88 -17.23 5.84 -5.05
CA MET A 88 -18.69 5.60 -5.09
C MET A 88 -19.16 4.53 -4.10
N GLN A 89 -18.31 3.56 -3.76
CA GLN A 89 -18.67 2.48 -2.85
C GLN A 89 -18.42 2.87 -1.39
N PHE A 90 -17.34 3.60 -1.11
CA PHE A 90 -16.87 3.79 0.26
C PHE A 90 -17.08 5.20 0.84
N HIS A 91 -17.38 6.21 0.02
CA HIS A 91 -17.43 7.61 0.46
C HIS A 91 -18.84 8.18 0.37
N PHE A 92 -19.18 9.04 1.35
CA PHE A 92 -20.52 9.63 1.48
C PHE A 92 -20.56 11.13 1.15
N THR A 93 -19.40 11.75 0.91
CA THR A 93 -19.26 13.18 0.63
C THR A 93 -19.22 13.44 -0.87
N LYS A 94 -19.74 14.62 -1.26
CA LYS A 94 -19.63 15.15 -2.63
C LYS A 94 -18.26 15.75 -2.89
#